data_AF-A0A6J5H3G3-F1
#
_entry.id   AF-A0A6J5H3G3-F1
#
_cell.length_a   1.000
_cell.length_b   1.000
_cell.length_c   1.000
_cell.angle_alpha   90.00
_cell.angle_beta   90.00
_cell.angle_gamma   90.00
#
_symmetry.space_group_name_H-M   'P 1'
#
loop_
_entity.id
_entity.type
_entity.pdbx_description
1 polymer ?
#
loop_
_entity_poly.entity_id
_entity_poly.type
_entity_poly.pdbx_seq_one_letter_code
_entity_poly.pdbx_strand_id
1 'polypeptide(L)'
;MNQALHQALVNNAHKMGGEIKQYVDKNRNASLNDLNKAIGAHRLIKIINISVIGFSRGAALSRAFVNMLAGRCKKQEDGSLTLNGFPVRFTFLGLFDTVASFGLPAHNITLPMERRDLRIPTCVERCVHYVAANELRYSFPVDLIRENGKYKSGWTEKVYPGVHSDIGGGYGPDDQDIDGSYARIPMADMHEEALKAGVRLMTLDHMKAERAGLAARLTVKPETQSNYQIYMSTAKPPGTSVEADMACHMKAYYESNGTLWRKKQPLVGQKSFKDSSIKHAMWGTMDIEAPAYAEALKSNRDVVVTNRGKNDERIFFYTFKPEQWRLDAWMTNAPDSIVNFFAHYVHNSKVDFVANVEPFSYFRPRGVFEQNS
;
A
#
# COMPACT_ATOMS: atom_id res chain seq x y z
N MET A 1 12.65 30.00 -60.92
CA MET A 1 11.75 30.90 -60.17
C MET A 1 12.21 32.33 -60.43
N ASN A 2 11.35 33.18 -61.00
CA ASN A 2 11.72 34.43 -61.68
C ASN A 2 12.12 35.54 -60.69
N GLN A 3 13.26 36.20 -60.91
CA GLN A 3 13.87 37.22 -60.01
C GLN A 3 12.93 38.40 -59.71
N ALA A 4 12.03 38.72 -60.65
CA ALA A 4 11.01 39.75 -60.50
C ALA A 4 9.98 39.44 -59.40
N LEU A 5 9.64 38.16 -59.18
CA LEU A 5 8.66 37.74 -58.17
C LEU A 5 9.25 37.84 -56.75
N HIS A 6 10.53 37.51 -56.59
CA HIS A 6 11.24 37.63 -55.31
C HIS A 6 11.35 39.10 -54.87
N GLN A 7 11.69 40.01 -55.80
CA GLN A 7 11.80 41.42 -55.49
C GLN A 7 10.44 42.06 -55.14
N ALA A 8 9.36 41.62 -55.79
CA ALA A 8 8.00 42.08 -55.48
C ALA A 8 7.55 41.65 -54.07
N LEU A 9 7.90 40.42 -53.65
CA LEU A 9 7.59 39.92 -52.30
C LEU A 9 8.40 40.65 -51.21
N VAL A 10 9.68 40.93 -51.46
CA VAL A 10 10.54 41.69 -50.53
C VAL A 10 10.05 43.14 -50.38
N ASN A 11 9.68 43.79 -51.48
CA ASN A 11 9.17 45.17 -51.45
C ASN A 11 7.80 45.28 -50.74
N ASN A 12 6.93 44.27 -50.89
CA ASN A 12 5.67 44.20 -50.15
C ASN A 12 5.88 43.95 -48.65
N ALA A 13 6.84 43.10 -48.28
CA ALA A 13 7.18 42.85 -46.87
C ALA A 13 7.73 44.12 -46.18
N HIS A 14 8.53 44.93 -46.89
CA HIS A 14 9.04 46.20 -46.36
C HIS A 14 7.96 47.27 -46.21
N LYS A 15 6.98 47.35 -47.13
CA LYS A 15 5.83 48.25 -47.00
C LYS A 15 4.92 47.87 -45.82
N MET A 16 4.71 46.58 -45.57
CA MET A 16 3.90 46.12 -44.43
C MET A 16 4.59 46.32 -43.07
N GLY A 17 5.92 46.31 -43.01
CA GLY A 17 6.67 46.46 -41.75
C GLY A 17 6.56 47.84 -41.08
N GLY A 18 6.27 48.90 -41.83
CA GLY A 18 6.17 50.29 -41.33
C GLY A 18 4.85 50.60 -40.61
N GLU A 19 3.72 50.15 -41.17
CA GLU A 19 2.38 50.37 -40.59
C GLU A 19 2.12 49.46 -39.37
N ILE A 20 2.71 48.27 -39.35
CA ILE A 20 2.56 47.29 -38.25
C ILE A 20 3.17 47.82 -36.94
N LYS A 21 4.26 48.61 -37.00
CA LYS A 21 4.96 49.07 -35.78
C LYS A 21 4.13 50.05 -34.94
N GLN A 22 3.39 50.96 -35.58
CA GLN A 22 2.48 51.88 -34.88
C GLN A 22 1.23 51.19 -34.32
N TYR A 23 0.76 50.11 -34.96
CA TYR A 23 -0.41 49.35 -34.50
C TYR A 23 -0.08 48.42 -33.33
N VAL A 24 1.13 47.86 -33.31
CA VAL A 24 1.62 46.95 -32.26
C VAL A 24 1.90 47.69 -30.94
N ASP A 25 2.44 48.91 -30.99
CA ASP A 25 2.75 49.67 -29.77
C ASP A 25 1.50 50.25 -29.10
N LYS A 26 0.44 50.55 -29.86
CA LYS A 26 -0.81 51.10 -29.32
C LYS A 26 -1.73 50.05 -28.68
N ASN A 27 -1.58 48.77 -29.03
CA ASN A 27 -2.49 47.68 -28.62
C ASN A 27 -1.83 46.58 -27.77
N ARG A 28 -0.57 46.74 -27.36
CA ARG A 28 0.25 45.69 -26.74
C ARG A 28 -0.36 45.04 -25.48
N ASN A 29 -1.08 45.81 -24.65
CA ASN A 29 -1.71 45.30 -23.43
C ASN A 29 -3.11 44.70 -23.67
N ALA A 30 -3.87 45.24 -24.62
CA ALA A 30 -5.16 44.68 -25.01
C ALA A 30 -4.97 43.37 -25.80
N SER A 31 -4.01 43.33 -26.71
CA SER A 31 -3.76 42.15 -27.55
C SER A 31 -3.18 40.98 -26.75
N LEU A 32 -2.39 41.20 -25.69
CA LEU A 32 -1.90 40.12 -24.84
C LEU A 32 -3.01 39.54 -23.95
N ASN A 33 -3.92 40.37 -23.46
CA ASN A 33 -5.09 39.90 -22.71
C ASN A 33 -6.06 39.16 -23.62
N ASP A 34 -6.36 39.68 -24.81
CA ASP A 34 -7.23 39.01 -25.78
C ASP A 34 -6.58 37.76 -26.37
N LEU A 35 -5.25 37.74 -26.54
CA LEU A 35 -4.50 36.55 -26.93
C LEU A 35 -4.49 35.51 -25.80
N ASN A 36 -4.31 35.91 -24.53
CA ASN A 36 -4.46 34.99 -23.39
C ASN A 36 -5.91 34.50 -23.24
N LYS A 37 -6.90 35.31 -23.60
CA LYS A 37 -8.33 34.94 -23.59
C LYS A 37 -8.67 34.01 -24.76
N ALA A 38 -8.07 34.21 -25.93
CA ALA A 38 -8.22 33.35 -27.11
C ALA A 38 -7.45 32.04 -26.98
N ILE A 39 -6.22 32.05 -26.48
CA ILE A 39 -5.44 30.86 -26.10
C ILE A 39 -6.12 30.14 -24.92
N GLY A 40 -6.70 30.89 -23.98
CA GLY A 40 -7.56 30.37 -22.91
C GLY A 40 -8.83 29.71 -23.42
N ALA A 41 -9.47 30.28 -24.45
CA ALA A 41 -10.64 29.71 -25.15
C ALA A 41 -10.26 28.45 -25.95
N HIS A 42 -9.01 28.38 -26.44
CA HIS A 42 -8.41 27.18 -27.04
C HIS A 42 -7.67 26.30 -26.02
N ARG A 43 -8.06 26.29 -24.74
CA ARG A 43 -7.53 25.31 -23.78
C ARG A 43 -7.81 23.90 -24.27
N LEU A 44 -6.79 23.29 -24.88
CA LEU A 44 -6.75 21.89 -25.31
C LEU A 44 -6.93 20.96 -24.10
N ILE A 45 -6.49 21.40 -22.91
CA ILE A 45 -6.65 20.66 -21.66
C ILE A 45 -8.02 20.99 -21.06
N LYS A 46 -8.95 20.05 -21.20
CA LYS A 46 -10.30 20.14 -20.60
C LYS A 46 -10.28 19.86 -19.10
N ILE A 47 -9.48 18.87 -18.67
CA ILE A 47 -9.33 18.49 -17.27
C ILE A 47 -8.06 17.66 -17.09
N ILE A 48 -7.41 17.81 -15.94
CA ILE A 48 -6.30 16.96 -15.50
C ILE A 48 -6.86 15.97 -14.48
N ASN A 49 -6.88 14.68 -14.84
CA ASN A 49 -7.26 13.61 -13.91
C ASN A 49 -6.00 13.07 -13.24
N ILE A 50 -6.00 13.05 -11.91
CA ILE A 50 -4.91 12.56 -11.09
C ILE A 50 -5.32 11.19 -10.53
N SER A 51 -4.48 10.20 -10.75
CA SER A 51 -4.64 8.85 -10.21
C SER A 51 -3.30 8.38 -9.68
N VAL A 52 -3.26 7.96 -8.42
CA VAL A 52 -2.01 7.59 -7.74
C VAL A 52 -2.20 6.23 -7.10
N ILE A 53 -1.21 5.34 -7.29
CA ILE A 53 -1.18 4.04 -6.64
C ILE A 53 0.13 3.95 -5.86
N GLY A 54 0.08 3.47 -4.62
CA GLY A 54 1.27 3.28 -3.81
C GLY A 54 1.18 2.06 -2.90
N PHE A 55 2.33 1.45 -2.62
CA PHE A 55 2.48 0.35 -1.68
C PHE A 55 3.46 0.74 -0.57
N SER A 56 3.19 0.34 0.67
CA SER A 56 4.10 0.51 1.80
C SER A 56 4.38 1.99 2.09
N ARG A 57 5.66 2.36 2.18
CA ARG A 57 6.12 3.76 2.22
C ARG A 57 5.74 4.53 0.96
N GLY A 58 5.66 3.85 -0.19
CA GLY A 58 5.13 4.43 -1.42
C GLY A 58 3.66 4.85 -1.26
N ALA A 59 2.86 4.12 -0.49
CA ALA A 59 1.49 4.51 -0.16
C ALA A 59 1.45 5.76 0.75
N ALA A 60 2.36 5.85 1.74
CA ALA A 60 2.51 7.05 2.57
C ALA A 60 2.92 8.27 1.72
N LEU A 61 3.89 8.10 0.81
CA LEU A 61 4.29 9.13 -0.14
C LEU A 61 3.14 9.53 -1.09
N SER A 62 2.33 8.58 -1.55
CA SER A 62 1.14 8.86 -2.36
C SER A 62 0.12 9.72 -1.62
N ARG A 63 -0.13 9.44 -0.34
CA ARG A 63 -1.01 10.26 0.52
C ARG A 63 -0.46 11.68 0.68
N ALA A 64 0.83 11.80 1.02
CA ALA A 64 1.49 13.09 1.18
C ALA A 64 1.53 13.90 -0.13
N PHE A 65 1.78 13.23 -1.26
CA PHE A 65 1.77 13.83 -2.59
C PHE A 65 0.39 14.39 -2.95
N VAL A 66 -0.68 13.62 -2.74
CA VAL A 66 -2.05 14.06 -3.02
C VAL A 66 -2.45 15.22 -2.10
N ASN A 67 -2.08 15.16 -0.82
CA ASN A 67 -2.31 16.26 0.12
C ASN A 67 -1.61 17.55 -0.32
N MET A 68 -0.31 17.47 -0.60
CA MET A 68 0.49 18.60 -1.09
C MET A 68 -0.09 19.19 -2.38
N LEU A 69 -0.49 18.35 -3.33
CA LEU A 69 -1.01 18.79 -4.61
C LEU A 69 -2.39 19.44 -4.47
N ALA A 70 -3.27 18.86 -3.64
CA ALA A 70 -4.57 19.46 -3.33
C ALA A 70 -4.42 20.82 -2.64
N GLY A 71 -3.44 20.98 -1.74
CA GLY A 71 -3.12 22.25 -1.09
C GLY A 71 -2.65 23.35 -2.07
N ARG A 72 -2.17 22.98 -3.26
CA ARG A 72 -1.82 23.92 -4.34
C ARG A 72 -3.00 24.25 -5.27
N CYS A 73 -4.12 23.53 -5.14
CA CYS A 73 -5.31 23.78 -5.95
C CYS A 73 -6.14 24.95 -5.38
N LYS A 74 -6.77 25.71 -6.28
CA LYS A 74 -7.74 26.75 -5.92
C LYS A 74 -9.15 26.23 -6.15
N LYS A 75 -9.97 26.28 -5.10
CA LYS A 75 -11.41 25.99 -5.19
C LYS A 75 -12.13 27.12 -5.93
N GLN A 76 -12.96 26.79 -6.90
CA GLN A 76 -13.82 27.72 -7.63
C GLN A 76 -15.19 27.84 -6.97
N GLU A 77 -16.01 28.80 -7.42
CA GLU A 77 -17.37 29.05 -6.89
C GLU A 77 -18.30 27.82 -7.04
N ASP A 78 -18.15 27.07 -8.13
CA ASP A 78 -18.90 25.83 -8.39
C ASP A 78 -18.37 24.62 -7.60
N GLY A 79 -17.34 24.81 -6.78
CA GLY A 79 -16.70 23.76 -5.99
C GLY A 79 -15.62 22.98 -6.72
N SER A 80 -15.41 23.20 -8.02
CA SER A 80 -14.33 22.57 -8.79
C SER A 80 -12.94 23.04 -8.33
N LEU A 81 -11.92 22.23 -8.61
CA LEU A 81 -10.53 22.55 -8.28
C LEU A 81 -9.76 22.95 -9.54
N THR A 82 -8.91 23.96 -9.41
CA THR A 82 -7.95 24.32 -10.47
C THR A 82 -6.51 24.33 -9.97
N LEU A 83 -5.58 23.89 -10.80
CA LEU A 83 -4.14 24.01 -10.58
C LEU A 83 -3.56 24.90 -11.68
N ASN A 84 -3.01 26.05 -11.31
CA ASN A 84 -2.50 27.06 -12.25
C ASN A 84 -3.52 27.42 -13.35
N GLY A 85 -4.81 27.46 -12.97
CA GLY A 85 -5.93 27.78 -13.85
C GLY A 85 -6.48 26.60 -14.65
N PHE A 86 -5.87 25.42 -14.63
CA PHE A 86 -6.41 24.23 -15.30
C PHE A 86 -7.35 23.44 -14.37
N PRO A 87 -8.52 22.99 -14.81
CA PRO A 87 -9.38 22.12 -14.02
C PRO A 87 -8.69 20.80 -13.64
N VAL A 88 -8.83 20.38 -12.38
CA VAL A 88 -8.20 19.17 -11.83
C VAL A 88 -9.23 18.32 -11.10
N ARG A 89 -9.12 16.99 -11.25
CA ARG A 89 -9.85 16.00 -10.46
C ARG A 89 -8.90 14.98 -9.87
N PHE A 90 -9.10 14.64 -8.61
CA PHE A 90 -8.40 13.55 -7.93
C PHE A 90 -9.25 12.29 -8.02
N THR A 91 -9.11 11.59 -9.13
CA THR A 91 -10.01 10.50 -9.52
C THR A 91 -9.82 9.26 -8.66
N PHE A 92 -8.57 8.86 -8.40
CA PHE A 92 -8.28 7.58 -7.74
C PHE A 92 -7.02 7.63 -6.87
N LEU A 93 -7.12 7.11 -5.65
CA LEU A 93 -6.00 6.84 -4.77
C LEU A 93 -6.05 5.37 -4.33
N GLY A 94 -5.19 4.54 -4.93
CA GLY A 94 -5.04 3.13 -4.60
C GLY A 94 -3.86 2.90 -3.66
N LEU A 95 -4.10 2.29 -2.50
CA LEU A 95 -3.09 2.09 -1.47
C LEU A 95 -3.00 0.61 -1.11
N PHE A 96 -1.78 0.11 -0.99
CA PHE A 96 -1.49 -1.19 -0.40
C PHE A 96 -0.69 -0.99 0.89
N ASP A 97 -1.26 -1.47 1.98
CA ASP A 97 -0.70 -1.61 3.33
C ASP A 97 0.23 -0.44 3.71
N THR A 98 -0.36 0.73 3.92
CA THR A 98 0.38 1.98 4.13
C THR A 98 1.18 1.94 5.42
N VAL A 99 2.49 2.18 5.33
CA VAL A 99 3.41 2.26 6.47
C VAL A 99 4.13 3.62 6.44
N ALA A 100 3.87 4.48 7.42
CA ALA A 100 4.40 5.84 7.48
C ALA A 100 5.86 5.96 7.92
N SER A 101 6.37 5.01 8.71
CA SER A 101 7.60 5.20 9.50
C SER A 101 8.67 4.13 9.28
N PHE A 102 9.93 4.53 9.44
CA PHE A 102 10.97 3.66 10.00
C PHE A 102 10.94 3.77 11.52
N GLY A 103 10.93 2.64 12.23
CA GLY A 103 11.24 2.57 13.66
C GLY A 103 12.44 1.65 13.86
N LEU A 104 13.65 2.14 13.62
CA LEU A 104 14.83 1.53 14.26
C LEU A 104 14.99 2.22 15.62
N PRO A 105 14.92 1.50 16.76
CA PRO A 105 15.10 2.07 18.10
C PRO A 105 16.47 2.73 18.32
N ALA A 106 17.43 2.50 17.42
CA ALA A 106 18.81 2.94 17.59
C ALA A 106 19.11 4.34 17.04
N HIS A 107 18.34 4.87 16.10
CA HIS A 107 18.57 6.23 15.58
C HIS A 107 17.26 6.98 15.44
N ASN A 108 17.01 7.88 16.40
CA ASN A 108 16.10 9.01 16.24
C ASN A 108 16.62 9.93 15.12
N ILE A 109 16.53 9.48 13.87
CA ILE A 109 16.68 10.37 12.72
C ILE A 109 15.32 11.04 12.57
N THR A 110 15.19 12.18 13.26
CA THR A 110 14.13 13.14 13.03
C THR A 110 14.33 13.70 11.62
N LEU A 111 13.73 13.05 10.62
CA LEU A 111 13.64 13.62 9.28
C LEU A 111 12.74 14.87 9.36
N PRO A 112 13.01 15.95 8.59
CA PRO A 112 12.26 17.22 8.65
C PRO A 112 10.82 17.14 8.13
N MET A 113 10.25 15.93 8.02
CA MET A 113 8.86 15.63 7.68
C MET A 113 8.09 15.21 8.95
N GLU A 114 8.28 15.94 10.06
CA GLU A 114 7.58 15.66 11.33
C GLU A 114 6.07 15.91 11.25
N ARG A 115 5.58 16.63 10.23
CA ARG A 115 4.15 16.65 9.92
C ARG A 115 3.81 15.43 9.08
N ARG A 116 3.45 14.35 9.76
CA ARG A 116 2.71 13.18 9.24
C ARG A 116 1.32 13.61 8.75
N ASP A 117 1.22 14.57 7.82
CA ASP A 117 -0.05 14.86 7.19
C ASP A 117 -0.34 13.79 6.12
N LEU A 118 -0.60 12.58 6.61
CA LEU A 118 -1.09 11.46 5.83
C LEU A 118 -2.60 11.53 5.67
N ARG A 119 -3.23 12.65 6.07
CA ARG A 119 -4.64 12.86 5.87
C ARG A 119 -4.91 12.95 4.38
N ILE A 120 -5.88 12.16 3.93
CA ILE A 120 -6.24 12.15 2.52
C ILE A 120 -7.24 13.31 2.30
N PRO A 121 -6.99 14.21 1.33
CA PRO A 121 -7.90 15.31 1.02
C PRO A 121 -9.29 14.82 0.63
N THR A 122 -10.32 15.55 1.05
CA THR A 122 -11.71 15.21 0.75
C THR A 122 -12.07 15.32 -0.73
N CYS A 123 -11.21 15.94 -1.54
CA CYS A 123 -11.39 16.04 -2.99
C CYS A 123 -11.02 14.76 -3.75
N VAL A 124 -10.46 13.75 -3.08
CA VAL A 124 -10.22 12.42 -3.67
C VAL A 124 -11.54 11.69 -3.79
N GLU A 125 -11.96 11.43 -5.04
CA GLU A 125 -13.27 10.88 -5.37
C GLU A 125 -13.39 9.39 -5.01
N ARG A 126 -12.38 8.58 -5.36
CA ARG A 126 -12.28 7.17 -4.98
C ARG A 126 -10.95 6.91 -4.26
N CYS A 127 -11.03 6.38 -3.04
CA CYS A 127 -9.86 5.90 -2.32
C CYS A 127 -10.05 4.43 -1.94
N VAL A 128 -9.06 3.60 -2.22
CA VAL A 128 -9.07 2.17 -1.87
C VAL A 128 -7.78 1.87 -1.11
N HIS A 129 -7.89 1.23 0.05
CA HIS A 129 -6.74 0.77 0.81
C HIS A 129 -6.87 -0.72 1.16
N TYR A 130 -5.87 -1.51 0.79
CA TYR A 130 -5.80 -2.93 1.14
C TYR A 130 -4.81 -3.16 2.26
N VAL A 131 -5.25 -3.79 3.35
CA VAL A 131 -4.49 -3.96 4.60
C VAL A 131 -4.08 -5.42 4.78
N ALA A 132 -2.83 -5.66 5.17
CA ALA A 132 -2.32 -6.99 5.48
C ALA A 132 -2.70 -7.42 6.90
N ALA A 133 -3.40 -8.54 7.04
CA ALA A 133 -3.84 -9.02 8.34
C ALA A 133 -2.73 -9.64 9.20
N ASN A 134 -1.77 -10.32 8.56
CA ASN A 134 -0.80 -11.19 9.24
C ASN A 134 0.60 -10.59 9.37
N GLU A 135 0.75 -9.30 9.05
CA GLU A 135 1.98 -8.55 9.29
C GLU A 135 2.19 -8.30 10.79
N LEU A 136 3.36 -8.66 11.31
CA LEU A 136 3.67 -8.66 12.75
C LEU A 136 4.96 -7.90 13.08
N ARG A 137 5.71 -7.45 12.07
CA ARG A 137 6.96 -6.70 12.28
C ARG A 137 6.69 -5.40 13.01
N TYR A 138 7.61 -5.08 13.91
CA TYR A 138 7.52 -3.90 14.75
C TYR A 138 7.52 -2.60 13.93
N SER A 139 8.33 -2.57 12.87
CA SER A 139 8.54 -1.46 11.95
C SER A 139 7.45 -1.30 10.88
N PHE A 140 6.44 -2.17 10.86
CA PHE A 140 5.35 -2.14 9.87
C PHE A 140 3.96 -1.93 10.51
N PRO A 141 3.75 -0.90 11.34
CA PRO A 141 2.39 -0.52 11.71
C PRO A 141 1.64 -0.03 10.47
N VAL A 142 0.33 -0.28 10.40
CA VAL A 142 -0.52 0.21 9.31
C VAL A 142 -1.17 1.53 9.68
N ASP A 143 -1.14 2.48 8.74
CA ASP A 143 -1.88 3.74 8.83
C ASP A 143 -3.16 3.65 8.01
N LEU A 144 -4.30 3.54 8.68
CA LEU A 144 -5.64 3.45 8.09
C LEU A 144 -6.04 4.76 7.38
N ILE A 145 -7.00 4.66 6.46
CA ILE A 145 -7.55 5.80 5.71
C ILE A 145 -8.75 6.46 6.41
N ARG A 146 -9.33 5.80 7.41
CA ARG A 146 -10.46 6.33 8.16
C ARG A 146 -10.05 7.44 9.12
N GLU A 147 -11.01 8.30 9.40
CA GLU A 147 -10.89 9.45 10.29
C GLU A 147 -12.03 9.34 11.32
N ASN A 148 -11.68 9.24 12.62
CA ASN A 148 -12.64 9.05 13.71
C ASN A 148 -13.57 7.85 13.49
N GLY A 149 -13.00 6.71 13.08
CA GLY A 149 -13.73 5.47 12.81
C GLY A 149 -14.66 5.50 11.59
N LYS A 150 -14.60 6.56 10.74
CA LYS A 150 -15.49 6.73 9.59
C LYS A 150 -14.72 6.86 8.28
N TYR A 151 -15.29 6.29 7.22
CA TYR A 151 -14.82 6.47 5.84
C TYR A 151 -15.61 7.58 5.15
N LYS A 152 -14.95 8.32 4.25
CA LYS A 152 -15.65 9.25 3.36
C LYS A 152 -16.38 8.46 2.27
N SER A 153 -17.37 9.09 1.64
CA SER A 153 -18.06 8.49 0.50
C SER A 153 -17.06 8.12 -0.61
N GLY A 154 -17.23 6.95 -1.21
CA GLY A 154 -16.31 6.44 -2.23
C GLY A 154 -14.97 5.95 -1.66
N TRP A 155 -14.81 5.83 -0.34
CA TRP A 155 -13.59 5.30 0.27
C TRP A 155 -13.85 3.90 0.85
N THR A 156 -12.91 2.99 0.61
CA THR A 156 -13.01 1.59 1.07
C THR A 156 -11.66 1.14 1.61
N GLU A 157 -11.71 0.46 2.75
CA GLU A 157 -10.56 -0.21 3.34
C GLU A 157 -10.92 -1.69 3.50
N LYS A 158 -10.12 -2.58 2.92
CA LYS A 158 -10.37 -4.02 2.88
C LYS A 158 -9.15 -4.75 3.44
N VAL A 159 -9.39 -5.70 4.32
CA VAL A 159 -8.34 -6.54 4.89
C VAL A 159 -8.19 -7.80 4.03
N TYR A 160 -6.94 -8.17 3.76
CA TYR A 160 -6.58 -9.43 3.11
C TYR A 160 -5.73 -10.28 4.06
N PRO A 161 -5.86 -11.62 4.01
CA PRO A 161 -4.92 -12.49 4.71
C PRO A 161 -3.53 -12.36 4.08
N GLY A 162 -2.48 -12.60 4.86
CA GLY A 162 -1.10 -12.49 4.41
C GLY A 162 -0.33 -11.35 5.06
N VAL A 163 0.98 -11.32 4.80
CA VAL A 163 1.91 -10.31 5.31
C VAL A 163 2.06 -9.15 4.32
N HIS A 164 2.84 -8.13 4.67
CA HIS A 164 2.94 -6.88 3.91
C HIS A 164 3.09 -7.04 2.38
N SER A 165 4.03 -7.88 1.94
CA SER A 165 4.31 -8.08 0.51
C SER A 165 3.44 -9.15 -0.15
N ASP A 166 2.65 -9.92 0.61
CA ASP A 166 1.56 -10.73 0.05
C ASP A 166 0.45 -9.83 -0.51
N ILE A 167 0.31 -8.62 0.05
CA ILE A 167 -0.73 -7.67 -0.35
C ILE A 167 -0.22 -6.69 -1.41
N GLY A 168 0.96 -6.10 -1.19
CA GLY A 168 1.54 -5.14 -2.13
C GLY A 168 2.36 -5.74 -3.27
N GLY A 169 2.70 -7.03 -3.18
CA GLY A 169 3.66 -7.69 -4.06
C GLY A 169 5.12 -7.41 -3.66
N GLY A 170 6.01 -8.34 -4.01
CA GLY A 170 7.46 -8.17 -3.79
C GLY A 170 8.23 -9.46 -3.55
N TYR A 171 7.55 -10.54 -3.15
CA TYR A 171 8.15 -11.86 -3.06
C TYR A 171 8.41 -12.45 -4.46
N GLY A 172 9.53 -13.16 -4.57
CA GLY A 172 9.82 -14.05 -5.69
C GLY A 172 8.84 -15.23 -5.75
N PRO A 173 8.82 -16.00 -6.86
CA PRO A 173 7.86 -17.08 -7.05
C PRO A 173 7.85 -18.16 -5.95
N ASP A 174 9.01 -18.43 -5.34
CA ASP A 174 9.23 -19.52 -4.37
C ASP A 174 9.97 -19.03 -3.10
N ASP A 175 9.90 -17.73 -2.79
CA ASP A 175 10.51 -17.20 -1.57
C ASP A 175 9.91 -17.93 -0.35
N GLN A 176 10.76 -18.38 0.57
CA GLN A 176 10.36 -19.18 1.73
C GLN A 176 9.63 -20.50 1.42
N ASP A 177 9.79 -21.05 0.20
CA ASP A 177 9.04 -22.20 -0.33
C ASP A 177 7.52 -21.93 -0.46
N ILE A 178 7.11 -20.67 -0.69
CA ILE A 178 5.71 -20.23 -0.80
C ILE A 178 5.40 -19.78 -2.23
N ASP A 179 4.22 -20.15 -2.75
CA ASP A 179 3.76 -19.69 -4.08
C ASP A 179 3.36 -18.20 -4.04
N GLY A 180 4.21 -17.35 -4.62
CA GLY A 180 4.00 -15.91 -4.70
C GLY A 180 2.83 -15.45 -5.58
N SER A 181 2.06 -16.36 -6.18
CA SER A 181 0.91 -16.00 -7.04
C SER A 181 -0.26 -15.39 -6.27
N TYR A 182 -0.34 -15.56 -4.96
CA TYR A 182 -1.41 -14.99 -4.14
C TYR A 182 -1.48 -13.47 -4.24
N ALA A 183 -0.35 -12.77 -4.29
CA ALA A 183 -0.28 -11.32 -4.41
C ALA A 183 -0.95 -10.77 -5.69
N ARG A 184 -1.24 -11.62 -6.67
CA ARG A 184 -2.00 -11.24 -7.87
C ARG A 184 -3.48 -10.99 -7.58
N ILE A 185 -4.04 -11.57 -6.51
CA ILE A 185 -5.44 -11.35 -6.10
C ILE A 185 -5.66 -9.90 -5.66
N PRO A 186 -4.98 -9.38 -4.62
CA PRO A 186 -5.14 -7.98 -4.23
C PRO A 186 -4.72 -7.01 -5.35
N MET A 187 -3.72 -7.37 -6.16
CA MET A 187 -3.36 -6.57 -7.34
C MET A 187 -4.51 -6.50 -8.37
N ALA A 188 -5.13 -7.63 -8.70
CA ALA A 188 -6.25 -7.70 -9.65
C ALA A 188 -7.47 -6.93 -9.14
N ASP A 189 -7.80 -7.06 -7.85
CA ASP A 189 -8.90 -6.32 -7.22
C ASP A 189 -8.65 -4.79 -7.29
N MET A 190 -7.41 -4.33 -7.02
CA MET A 190 -7.06 -2.91 -7.12
C MET A 190 -7.11 -2.40 -8.56
N HIS A 191 -6.66 -3.24 -9.51
CA HIS A 191 -6.73 -2.93 -10.92
C HIS A 191 -8.18 -2.76 -11.39
N GLU A 192 -9.09 -3.61 -10.92
CA GLU A 192 -10.52 -3.49 -11.19
C GLU A 192 -11.12 -2.23 -10.57
N GLU A 193 -10.76 -1.90 -9.31
CA GLU A 193 -11.18 -0.65 -8.66
C GLU A 193 -10.71 0.59 -9.42
N ALA A 194 -9.47 0.60 -9.91
CA ALA A 194 -8.93 1.68 -10.72
C ALA A 194 -9.69 1.84 -12.05
N LEU A 195 -9.97 0.73 -12.75
CA LEU A 195 -10.76 0.75 -13.98
C LEU A 195 -12.18 1.28 -13.75
N LYS A 196 -12.85 0.82 -12.68
CA LYS A 196 -14.19 1.30 -12.29
C LYS A 196 -14.21 2.80 -11.97
N ALA A 197 -13.12 3.32 -11.41
CA ALA A 197 -12.96 4.75 -11.16
C ALA A 197 -12.62 5.56 -12.43
N GLY A 198 -12.44 4.92 -13.58
CA GLY A 198 -12.12 5.59 -14.85
C GLY A 198 -10.62 5.87 -15.05
N VAL A 199 -9.74 5.21 -14.29
CA VAL A 199 -8.30 5.26 -14.53
C VAL A 199 -8.01 4.60 -15.89
N ARG A 200 -7.17 5.26 -16.70
CA ARG A 200 -6.81 4.80 -18.04
C ARG A 200 -5.77 3.68 -18.01
N LEU A 201 -6.20 2.50 -17.56
CA LEU A 201 -5.43 1.26 -17.61
C LEU A 201 -5.95 0.34 -18.73
N MET A 202 -5.11 -0.56 -19.23
CA MET A 202 -5.55 -1.63 -20.12
C MET A 202 -6.34 -2.66 -19.32
N THR A 203 -7.44 -3.19 -19.87
CA THR A 203 -8.11 -4.34 -19.23
C THR A 203 -7.23 -5.58 -19.33
N LEU A 204 -7.44 -6.56 -18.44
CA LEU A 204 -6.69 -7.82 -18.50
C LEU A 204 -6.92 -8.54 -19.84
N ASP A 205 -8.13 -8.50 -20.38
CA ASP A 205 -8.45 -9.12 -21.68
C ASP A 205 -7.74 -8.43 -22.84
N HIS A 206 -7.67 -7.09 -22.82
CA HIS A 206 -6.87 -6.34 -23.79
C HIS A 206 -5.38 -6.70 -23.65
N MET A 207 -4.87 -6.78 -22.42
CA MET A 207 -3.48 -7.21 -22.19
C MET A 207 -3.22 -8.63 -22.68
N LYS A 208 -4.16 -9.56 -22.55
CA LYS A 208 -4.02 -10.93 -23.08
C LYS A 208 -3.90 -10.92 -24.61
N ALA A 209 -4.68 -10.07 -25.29
CA ALA A 209 -4.65 -9.94 -26.74
C ALA A 209 -3.36 -9.27 -27.26
N GLU A 210 -2.96 -8.14 -26.67
CA GLU A 210 -1.91 -7.28 -27.22
C GLU A 210 -0.54 -7.45 -26.52
N ARG A 211 -0.52 -7.98 -25.29
CA ARG A 211 0.65 -7.98 -24.38
C ARG A 211 0.71 -9.25 -23.53
N ALA A 212 0.58 -10.42 -24.14
CA ALA A 212 0.46 -11.72 -23.47
C ALA A 212 1.49 -11.98 -22.35
N GLY A 213 2.76 -11.60 -22.54
CA GLY A 213 3.81 -11.74 -21.51
C GLY A 213 3.56 -10.90 -20.25
N LEU A 214 3.01 -9.68 -20.40
CA LEU A 214 2.59 -8.86 -19.26
C LEU A 214 1.33 -9.45 -18.61
N ALA A 215 0.35 -9.86 -19.42
CA ALA A 215 -0.87 -10.48 -18.92
C ALA A 215 -0.60 -11.73 -18.07
N ALA A 216 0.36 -12.58 -18.50
CA ALA A 216 0.76 -13.77 -17.75
C ALA A 216 1.28 -13.46 -16.34
N ARG A 217 1.99 -12.34 -16.17
CA ARG A 217 2.52 -11.90 -14.85
C ARG A 217 1.41 -11.39 -13.92
N LEU A 218 0.33 -10.86 -14.49
CA LEU A 218 -0.78 -10.26 -13.76
C LEU A 218 -1.96 -11.22 -13.56
N THR A 219 -2.02 -12.30 -14.33
CA THR A 219 -3.12 -13.27 -14.25
C THR A 219 -3.04 -14.09 -12.97
N VAL A 220 -4.13 -14.06 -12.19
CA VAL A 220 -4.34 -14.95 -11.04
C VAL A 220 -4.48 -16.38 -11.54
N LYS A 221 -3.72 -17.33 -10.96
CA LYS A 221 -3.89 -18.74 -11.31
C LYS A 221 -5.26 -19.24 -10.80
N PRO A 222 -6.00 -20.06 -11.56
CA PRO A 222 -7.31 -20.56 -11.12
C PRO A 222 -7.27 -21.30 -9.78
N GLU A 223 -6.22 -22.05 -9.52
CA GLU A 223 -6.02 -22.76 -8.24
C GLU A 223 -5.84 -21.80 -7.07
N THR A 224 -5.00 -20.77 -7.22
CA THR A 224 -4.81 -19.71 -6.22
C THR A 224 -6.13 -19.02 -5.91
N GLN A 225 -6.92 -18.68 -6.94
CA GLN A 225 -8.24 -18.06 -6.78
C GLN A 225 -9.20 -18.97 -6.01
N SER A 226 -9.27 -20.26 -6.38
CA SER A 226 -10.13 -21.24 -5.73
C SER A 226 -9.75 -21.43 -4.26
N ASN A 227 -8.47 -21.63 -3.96
CA ASN A 227 -7.98 -21.80 -2.59
C ASN A 227 -8.24 -20.56 -1.73
N TYR A 228 -8.05 -19.36 -2.30
CA TYR A 228 -8.39 -18.11 -1.62
C TYR A 228 -9.90 -18.02 -1.32
N GLN A 229 -10.77 -18.37 -2.27
CA GLN A 229 -12.22 -18.35 -2.05
C GLN A 229 -12.67 -19.37 -0.99
N ILE A 230 -12.08 -20.57 -0.99
CA ILE A 230 -12.34 -21.59 0.03
C ILE A 230 -11.85 -21.09 1.40
N TYR A 231 -10.67 -20.47 1.45
CA TYR A 231 -10.17 -19.84 2.68
C TYR A 231 -11.14 -18.77 3.19
N MET A 232 -11.54 -17.81 2.35
CA MET A 232 -12.42 -16.71 2.76
C MET A 232 -13.79 -17.21 3.23
N SER A 233 -14.35 -18.24 2.57
CA SER A 233 -15.62 -18.85 2.97
C SER A 233 -15.53 -19.68 4.25
N THR A 234 -14.33 -20.19 4.59
CA THR A 234 -14.06 -20.90 5.84
C THR A 234 -13.80 -19.94 6.99
N ALA A 235 -12.90 -18.95 6.80
CA ALA A 235 -12.49 -17.99 7.82
C ALA A 235 -13.62 -17.02 8.20
N LYS A 236 -14.43 -16.59 7.21
CA LYS A 236 -15.59 -15.70 7.38
C LYS A 236 -15.25 -14.42 8.17
N PRO A 237 -14.35 -13.56 7.65
CA PRO A 237 -14.12 -12.26 8.26
C PRO A 237 -15.46 -11.48 8.34
N PRO A 238 -15.75 -10.82 9.48
CA PRO A 238 -17.06 -10.25 9.75
C PRO A 238 -17.41 -9.04 8.88
N GLY A 239 -16.42 -8.33 8.33
CA GLY A 239 -16.62 -7.12 7.52
C GLY A 239 -17.12 -5.91 8.33
N THR A 240 -16.99 -5.95 9.66
CA THR A 240 -17.49 -4.90 10.56
C THR A 240 -16.46 -3.80 10.82
N SER A 241 -15.18 -4.16 10.93
CA SER A 241 -14.06 -3.23 11.03
C SER A 241 -12.76 -3.88 10.57
N VAL A 242 -11.75 -3.06 10.28
CA VAL A 242 -10.40 -3.53 9.94
C VAL A 242 -9.84 -4.41 11.05
N GLU A 243 -9.99 -4.00 12.30
CA GLU A 243 -9.50 -4.75 13.46
C GLU A 243 -10.20 -6.10 13.61
N ALA A 244 -11.50 -6.17 13.37
CA ALA A 244 -12.26 -7.41 13.46
C ALA A 244 -11.85 -8.41 12.37
N ASP A 245 -11.66 -7.91 11.14
CA ASP A 245 -11.18 -8.74 10.02
C ASP A 245 -9.72 -9.17 10.22
N MET A 246 -8.86 -8.27 10.71
CA MET A 246 -7.48 -8.60 11.09
C MET A 246 -7.45 -9.68 12.19
N ALA A 247 -8.28 -9.55 13.22
CA ALA A 247 -8.38 -10.54 14.30
C ALA A 247 -8.84 -11.91 13.79
N CYS A 248 -9.83 -11.94 12.87
CA CYS A 248 -10.30 -13.17 12.22
C CYS A 248 -9.17 -13.87 11.45
N HIS A 249 -8.47 -13.15 10.57
CA HIS A 249 -7.36 -13.71 9.79
C HIS A 249 -6.14 -14.06 10.66
N MET A 250 -5.89 -13.32 11.75
CA MET A 250 -4.81 -13.64 12.69
C MET A 250 -5.12 -14.90 13.50
N LYS A 251 -6.39 -15.07 13.92
CA LYS A 251 -6.85 -16.32 14.54
C LYS A 251 -6.60 -17.52 13.61
N ALA A 252 -7.01 -17.41 12.35
CA ALA A 252 -6.79 -18.46 11.36
C ALA A 252 -5.30 -18.78 11.13
N TYR A 253 -4.44 -17.76 11.19
CA TYR A 253 -2.98 -17.92 11.11
C TYR A 253 -2.41 -18.69 12.30
N TYR A 254 -2.83 -18.37 13.52
CA TYR A 254 -2.41 -19.11 14.71
C TYR A 254 -2.92 -20.55 14.71
N GLU A 255 -4.18 -20.78 14.36
CA GLU A 255 -4.76 -22.13 14.27
C GLU A 255 -4.03 -22.98 13.21
N SER A 256 -3.70 -22.39 12.06
CA SER A 256 -2.95 -23.06 10.99
C SER A 256 -1.56 -23.51 11.46
N ASN A 257 -0.76 -22.57 11.99
CA ASN A 257 0.60 -22.88 12.43
C ASN A 257 0.59 -23.83 13.63
N GLY A 258 -0.38 -23.70 14.53
CA GLY A 258 -0.59 -24.63 15.64
C GLY A 258 -0.91 -26.05 15.18
N THR A 259 -1.77 -26.19 14.16
CA THR A 259 -2.07 -27.50 13.55
C THR A 259 -0.83 -28.13 12.94
N LEU A 260 -0.04 -27.36 12.16
CA LEU A 260 1.21 -27.85 11.56
C LEU A 260 2.17 -28.36 12.65
N TRP A 261 2.38 -27.57 13.70
CA TRP A 261 3.23 -27.95 14.83
C TRP A 261 2.77 -29.25 15.51
N ARG A 262 1.47 -29.37 15.84
CA ARG A 262 0.91 -30.59 16.45
C ARG A 262 1.02 -31.81 15.54
N LYS A 263 0.89 -31.62 14.22
CA LYS A 263 1.10 -32.66 13.19
C LYS A 263 2.60 -32.94 12.92
N LYS A 264 3.52 -32.29 13.62
CA LYS A 264 4.98 -32.37 13.42
C LYS A 264 5.41 -32.01 12.00
N GLN A 265 4.65 -31.12 11.36
CA GLN A 265 4.97 -30.54 10.06
C GLN A 265 5.75 -29.23 10.25
N PRO A 266 6.66 -28.89 9.34
CA PRO A 266 7.43 -27.65 9.43
C PRO A 266 6.53 -26.42 9.31
N LEU A 267 6.85 -25.38 10.07
CA LEU A 267 6.21 -24.07 9.93
C LEU A 267 6.78 -23.32 8.72
N VAL A 268 5.99 -22.42 8.13
CA VAL A 268 6.43 -21.60 6.99
C VAL A 268 7.68 -20.80 7.36
N GLY A 269 8.69 -20.84 6.48
CA GLY A 269 9.98 -20.17 6.67
C GLY A 269 10.89 -20.81 7.73
N GLN A 270 10.50 -21.92 8.38
CA GLN A 270 11.32 -22.57 9.42
C GLN A 270 12.68 -23.06 8.88
N LYS A 271 12.75 -23.48 7.60
CA LYS A 271 14.01 -23.90 6.99
C LYS A 271 15.02 -22.76 6.92
N SER A 272 14.58 -21.54 6.60
CA SER A 272 15.42 -20.36 6.45
C SER A 272 16.20 -19.99 7.71
N PHE A 273 15.66 -20.31 8.91
CA PHE A 273 16.40 -20.13 10.16
C PHE A 273 17.70 -20.94 10.22
N LYS A 274 17.79 -22.08 9.52
CA LYS A 274 18.98 -22.95 9.52
C LYS A 274 20.13 -22.38 8.68
N ASP A 275 19.88 -21.37 7.85
CA ASP A 275 20.88 -20.84 6.92
C ASP A 275 21.98 -20.03 7.63
N SER A 276 21.67 -19.43 8.78
CA SER A 276 22.62 -18.59 9.50
C SER A 276 22.26 -18.45 10.98
N SER A 277 23.28 -18.46 11.85
CA SER A 277 23.12 -18.24 13.28
C SER A 277 22.55 -16.86 13.63
N ILE A 278 22.79 -15.84 12.78
CA ILE A 278 22.27 -14.48 13.01
C ILE A 278 20.73 -14.44 12.98
N LYS A 279 20.08 -15.35 12.24
CA LYS A 279 18.61 -15.45 12.17
C LYS A 279 17.98 -15.93 13.48
N HIS A 280 18.81 -16.37 14.44
CA HIS A 280 18.42 -16.72 15.80
C HIS A 280 18.74 -15.61 16.82
N ALA A 281 19.08 -14.39 16.37
CA ALA A 281 19.35 -13.26 17.28
C ALA A 281 18.11 -12.88 18.12
N MET A 282 16.91 -13.08 17.58
CA MET A 282 15.65 -12.92 18.29
C MET A 282 15.04 -14.27 18.65
N TRP A 283 13.84 -14.28 19.25
CA TRP A 283 13.07 -15.52 19.39
C TRP A 283 12.98 -16.25 18.04
N GLY A 284 12.87 -17.57 18.02
CA GLY A 284 12.87 -18.32 16.76
C GLY A 284 11.48 -18.30 16.12
N THR A 285 10.93 -19.49 15.95
CA THR A 285 9.60 -19.76 15.43
C THR A 285 8.51 -19.67 16.52
N MET A 286 7.25 -19.66 16.10
CA MET A 286 6.07 -19.48 16.97
C MET A 286 5.96 -20.56 18.07
N ASP A 287 6.33 -21.81 17.76
CA ASP A 287 6.37 -22.93 18.71
C ASP A 287 7.39 -22.73 19.84
N ILE A 288 8.45 -21.96 19.60
CA ILE A 288 9.43 -21.63 20.64
C ILE A 288 8.93 -20.48 21.53
N GLU A 289 8.13 -19.58 20.98
CA GLU A 289 7.56 -18.44 21.69
C GLU A 289 6.34 -18.81 22.54
N ALA A 290 5.49 -19.72 22.05
CA ALA A 290 4.22 -20.08 22.69
C ALA A 290 4.34 -20.51 24.16
N PRO A 291 5.36 -21.29 24.61
CA PRO A 291 5.52 -21.63 26.02
C PRO A 291 5.80 -20.41 26.91
N ALA A 292 6.63 -19.47 26.45
CA ALA A 292 6.91 -18.24 27.19
C ALA A 292 5.66 -17.35 27.27
N TYR A 293 4.86 -17.32 26.21
CA TYR A 293 3.57 -16.64 26.18
C TYR A 293 2.56 -17.23 27.17
N ALA A 294 2.46 -18.57 27.22
CA ALA A 294 1.58 -19.28 28.15
C ALA A 294 1.98 -19.05 29.61
N GLU A 295 3.28 -19.03 29.91
CA GLU A 295 3.77 -18.71 31.25
C GLU A 295 3.46 -17.27 31.65
N ALA A 296 3.60 -16.31 30.72
CA ALA A 296 3.24 -14.92 30.96
C ALA A 296 1.73 -14.76 31.30
N LEU A 297 0.84 -15.44 30.57
CA LEU A 297 -0.60 -15.49 30.87
C LEU A 297 -0.87 -16.07 32.25
N LYS A 298 -0.30 -17.25 32.56
CA LYS A 298 -0.51 -17.95 33.84
C LYS A 298 -0.03 -17.13 35.03
N SER A 299 1.09 -16.44 34.86
CA SER A 299 1.72 -15.61 35.89
C SER A 299 1.17 -14.17 35.95
N ASN A 300 0.19 -13.80 35.11
CA ASN A 300 -0.33 -12.43 34.96
C ASN A 300 0.80 -11.38 34.80
N ARG A 301 1.77 -11.69 33.93
CA ARG A 301 2.92 -10.84 33.62
C ARG A 301 2.92 -10.45 32.16
N ASP A 302 3.52 -9.31 31.86
CA ASP A 302 3.79 -8.90 30.49
C ASP A 302 4.80 -9.85 29.84
N VAL A 303 4.66 -10.03 28.52
CA VAL A 303 5.65 -10.69 27.69
C VAL A 303 6.81 -9.73 27.46
N VAL A 304 8.03 -10.15 27.76
CA VAL A 304 9.24 -9.33 27.63
C VAL A 304 10.02 -9.76 26.38
N VAL A 305 10.12 -8.88 25.39
CA VAL A 305 10.86 -9.15 24.15
C VAL A 305 12.31 -8.67 24.30
N THR A 306 13.23 -9.63 24.15
CA THR A 306 14.69 -9.45 24.24
C THR A 306 15.36 -10.19 23.08
N ASN A 307 16.62 -9.84 22.78
CA ASN A 307 17.46 -10.72 21.95
C ASN A 307 17.78 -12.02 22.71
N ARG A 308 18.14 -13.06 21.97
CA ARG A 308 18.71 -14.29 22.54
C ARG A 308 20.15 -14.02 22.98
N GLY A 309 20.52 -14.60 24.12
CA GLY A 309 21.84 -14.45 24.72
C GLY A 309 21.85 -14.80 26.20
N LYS A 310 23.05 -14.79 26.81
CA LYS A 310 23.21 -14.89 28.26
C LYS A 310 22.62 -13.65 28.93
N ASN A 311 22.30 -13.73 30.23
CA ASN A 311 21.56 -12.67 30.93
C ASN A 311 22.27 -11.29 30.89
N ASP A 312 23.59 -11.28 30.83
CA ASP A 312 24.46 -10.10 30.71
C ASP A 312 24.50 -9.49 29.30
N GLU A 313 24.07 -10.22 28.27
CA GLU A 313 24.04 -9.80 26.86
C GLU A 313 22.62 -9.46 26.36
N ARG A 314 21.61 -9.58 27.23
CA ARG A 314 20.21 -9.33 26.87
C ARG A 314 19.89 -7.84 26.81
N ILE A 315 19.61 -7.39 25.60
CA ILE A 315 19.02 -6.10 25.26
C ILE A 315 17.50 -6.22 25.35
N PHE A 316 16.90 -5.37 26.17
CA PHE A 316 15.46 -5.17 26.24
C PHE A 316 14.97 -4.33 25.05
N PHE A 317 13.87 -4.74 24.43
CA PHE A 317 13.23 -3.97 23.36
C PHE A 317 11.89 -3.38 23.76
N TYR A 318 10.93 -4.22 24.16
CA TYR A 318 9.61 -3.78 24.61
C TYR A 318 8.90 -4.88 25.41
N THR A 319 7.84 -4.50 26.12
CA THR A 319 6.86 -5.43 26.70
C THR A 319 5.49 -5.28 26.05
N PHE A 320 4.66 -6.30 26.18
CA PHE A 320 3.24 -6.21 25.84
C PHE A 320 2.42 -7.19 26.68
N LYS A 321 1.16 -6.85 26.92
CA LYS A 321 0.23 -7.71 27.65
C LYS A 321 -0.21 -8.88 26.77
N PRO A 322 -0.09 -10.13 27.24
CA PRO A 322 -0.62 -11.26 26.49
C PRO A 322 -2.15 -11.28 26.53
N GLU A 323 -2.76 -11.83 25.48
CA GLU A 323 -4.20 -11.99 25.30
C GLU A 323 -4.51 -13.49 25.16
N GLN A 324 -5.42 -14.00 25.99
CA GLN A 324 -5.73 -15.43 26.06
C GLN A 324 -6.15 -16.03 24.71
N TRP A 325 -6.95 -15.28 23.93
CA TRP A 325 -7.49 -15.76 22.65
C TRP A 325 -6.43 -16.18 21.63
N ARG A 326 -5.23 -15.59 21.69
CA ARG A 326 -4.14 -15.92 20.75
C ARG A 326 -3.54 -17.28 21.07
N LEU A 327 -3.38 -17.59 22.35
CA LEU A 327 -2.93 -18.91 22.79
C LEU A 327 -4.00 -19.96 22.52
N ASP A 328 -5.27 -19.64 22.77
CA ASP A 328 -6.39 -20.54 22.46
C ASP A 328 -6.45 -20.86 20.96
N ALA A 329 -6.29 -19.85 20.09
CA ALA A 329 -6.19 -20.02 18.65
C ALA A 329 -4.99 -20.90 18.27
N TRP A 330 -3.79 -20.62 18.81
CA TRP A 330 -2.62 -21.48 18.60
C TRP A 330 -2.88 -22.93 18.99
N MET A 331 -3.62 -23.18 20.07
CA MET A 331 -3.94 -24.53 20.56
C MET A 331 -5.11 -25.20 19.82
N THR A 332 -5.84 -24.48 18.97
CA THR A 332 -7.00 -24.97 18.22
C THR A 332 -6.59 -25.50 16.86
N ASN A 333 -7.18 -26.63 16.43
CA ASN A 333 -6.94 -27.18 15.10
C ASN A 333 -7.74 -26.43 14.04
N ALA A 334 -7.04 -25.85 13.07
CA ALA A 334 -7.62 -25.31 11.85
C ALA A 334 -8.15 -26.41 10.90
N PRO A 335 -9.22 -26.14 10.13
CA PRO A 335 -9.60 -26.93 8.96
C PRO A 335 -8.48 -27.00 7.92
N ASP A 336 -8.44 -28.09 7.13
CA ASP A 336 -7.40 -28.30 6.12
C ASP A 336 -7.36 -27.18 5.05
N SER A 337 -8.50 -26.54 4.74
CA SER A 337 -8.53 -25.38 3.83
C SER A 337 -7.75 -24.17 4.35
N ILE A 338 -7.83 -23.90 5.66
CA ILE A 338 -7.09 -22.82 6.32
C ILE A 338 -5.60 -23.18 6.36
N VAL A 339 -5.28 -24.42 6.74
CA VAL A 339 -3.88 -24.90 6.76
C VAL A 339 -3.26 -24.84 5.38
N ASN A 340 -3.97 -25.33 4.36
CA ASN A 340 -3.53 -25.33 2.98
C ASN A 340 -3.24 -23.93 2.47
N PHE A 341 -4.13 -22.97 2.77
CA PHE A 341 -3.95 -21.59 2.33
C PHE A 341 -2.69 -20.96 2.92
N PHE A 342 -2.54 -20.97 4.25
CA PHE A 342 -1.38 -20.37 4.90
C PHE A 342 -0.07 -21.08 4.58
N ALA A 343 -0.07 -22.41 4.46
CA ALA A 343 1.14 -23.18 4.19
C ALA A 343 1.69 -23.01 2.76
N HIS A 344 0.86 -22.61 1.79
CA HIS A 344 1.26 -22.51 0.38
C HIS A 344 1.27 -21.10 -0.18
N TYR A 345 0.57 -20.14 0.43
CA TYR A 345 0.35 -18.82 -0.18
C TYR A 345 0.71 -17.61 0.69
N VAL A 346 0.99 -17.82 1.98
CA VAL A 346 1.27 -16.73 2.92
C VAL A 346 2.68 -16.84 3.46
N HIS A 347 3.47 -15.79 3.25
CA HIS A 347 4.84 -15.75 3.73
C HIS A 347 4.91 -15.47 5.24
N ASN A 348 6.05 -15.75 5.85
CA ASN A 348 6.33 -15.46 7.25
C ASN A 348 6.98 -14.07 7.37
N SER A 349 6.29 -13.14 8.04
CA SER A 349 6.69 -11.73 8.17
C SER A 349 8.05 -11.53 8.84
N LYS A 350 8.48 -12.48 9.67
CA LYS A 350 9.77 -12.44 10.36
C LYS A 350 10.93 -12.85 9.48
N VAL A 351 10.69 -13.79 8.58
CA VAL A 351 11.73 -14.56 7.92
C VAL A 351 12.31 -13.77 6.76
N ASP A 352 13.65 -13.71 6.70
CA ASP A 352 14.45 -13.05 5.66
C ASP A 352 14.29 -11.52 5.58
N PHE A 353 13.60 -10.91 6.54
CA PHE A 353 13.59 -9.47 6.73
C PHE A 353 14.71 -9.04 7.68
N VAL A 354 15.69 -8.27 7.18
CA VAL A 354 16.85 -7.77 7.96
C VAL A 354 17.52 -8.92 8.74
N ALA A 355 17.70 -10.08 8.10
CA ALA A 355 18.27 -11.28 8.72
C ALA A 355 17.59 -11.72 10.05
N ASN A 356 16.31 -11.42 10.23
CA ASN A 356 15.47 -11.74 11.40
C ASN A 356 15.90 -11.04 12.71
N VAL A 357 16.70 -9.97 12.63
CA VAL A 357 17.27 -9.30 13.82
C VAL A 357 16.38 -8.20 14.40
N GLU A 358 15.29 -7.84 13.72
CA GLU A 358 14.33 -6.85 14.22
C GLU A 358 13.62 -7.37 15.48
N PRO A 359 13.37 -6.51 16.49
CA PRO A 359 12.53 -6.84 17.63
C PRO A 359 11.14 -7.40 17.22
N PHE A 360 10.93 -8.71 17.38
CA PHE A 360 9.77 -9.41 16.84
C PHE A 360 9.15 -10.39 17.84
N SER A 361 7.83 -10.45 17.86
CA SER A 361 7.04 -11.46 18.56
C SER A 361 5.85 -11.87 17.68
N TYR A 362 5.60 -13.18 17.57
CA TYR A 362 4.47 -13.71 16.80
C TYR A 362 3.12 -13.41 17.46
N PHE A 363 3.10 -13.24 18.78
CA PHE A 363 1.88 -13.05 19.56
C PHE A 363 1.58 -11.58 19.89
N ARG A 364 2.40 -10.64 19.41
CA ARG A 364 2.16 -9.21 19.58
C ARG A 364 1.08 -8.72 18.61
N PRO A 365 0.16 -7.83 19.04
CA PRO A 365 -0.69 -7.11 18.09
C PRO A 365 0.15 -6.25 17.13
N ARG A 366 -0.28 -6.17 15.86
CA ARG A 366 0.21 -5.19 14.90
C ARG A 366 -0.21 -3.79 15.34
N GLY A 367 0.66 -2.79 15.16
CA GLY A 367 0.25 -1.40 15.32
C GLY A 367 -0.74 -0.99 14.23
N VAL A 368 -1.88 -0.44 14.62
CA VAL A 368 -2.94 0.07 13.73
C VAL A 368 -3.22 1.51 14.13
N PHE A 369 -3.04 2.44 13.21
CA PHE A 369 -3.21 3.87 13.46
C PHE A 369 -4.25 4.47 12.52
N GLU A 370 -5.06 5.40 13.02
CA GLU A 370 -5.98 6.19 12.21
C GLU A 370 -5.41 7.55 11.86
N GLN A 371 -6.07 8.26 10.93
CA GLN A 371 -5.75 9.65 10.67
C GLN A 371 -6.17 10.50 11.88
N ASN A 372 -5.18 11.06 12.57
CA ASN A 372 -5.39 12.03 13.64
C ASN A 372 -5.20 13.46 13.09
N SER A 373 -6.10 14.36 13.48
CA SER A 373 -6.16 15.77 13.07
C SER A 373 -5.01 16.62 13.58
#